data_AF-A0A920AGG0-F1
#
_entry.id   AF-A0A920AGG0-F1
#
_cell.length_a   1.000
_cell.length_b   1.000
_cell.length_c   1.000
_cell.angle_alpha   90.00
_cell.angle_beta   90.00
_cell.angle_gamma   90.00
#
_symmetry.space_group_name_H-M   'P 1'
#
loop_
_entity.id
_entity.type
_entity.pdbx_description
1 polymer ?
#
loop_
_entity_poly.entity_id
_entity_poly.type
_entity_poly.pdbx_seq_one_letter_code
_entity_poly.pdbx_strand_id
1 'polypeptide(L)'
;MLIDYHPVGDVQIDVNTTNNDLCEYYGCTYPEMFNYDSLANVDDGTCIPVVIGCMDDSTPACNFNSLANTPDSTSCEYPTVNYNCDGNCLNDSDGDSVCDEEEVPGCIDILLVIMMRPLQMMMAHVNMLKIIMIVMVIVF
;
A
#
# COMPACT_ATOMS: atom_id res chain seq x y z
N MET A 1 -10.82 17.60 32.25
CA MET A 1 -9.39 17.78 31.90
C MET A 1 -8.68 18.22 33.16
N LEU A 2 -8.23 17.24 33.95
CA LEU A 2 -7.27 17.49 35.03
C LEU A 2 -5.92 17.15 34.42
N ILE A 3 -5.11 18.19 34.22
CA ILE A 3 -3.69 18.06 33.93
C ILE A 3 -3.02 17.81 35.28
N ASP A 4 -2.59 16.57 35.52
CA ASP A 4 -1.70 16.25 36.63
C ASP A 4 -0.32 16.85 36.33
N TYR A 5 -0.15 18.12 36.68
CA TYR A 5 1.13 18.80 36.69
C TYR A 5 1.93 18.30 37.89
N HIS A 6 2.63 17.18 37.74
CA HIS A 6 3.61 16.73 38.74
C HIS A 6 4.87 17.59 38.57
N PRO A 7 5.25 18.39 39.58
CA PRO A 7 6.37 19.30 39.47
C PRO A 7 7.68 18.51 39.50
N VAL A 8 8.43 18.54 38.40
CA VAL A 8 9.81 18.07 38.38
C VAL A 8 10.62 18.93 39.36
N GLY A 9 11.15 18.31 40.44
CA GLY A 9 12.04 18.96 41.42
C GLY A 9 11.53 19.12 42.86
N ASP A 10 10.51 18.38 43.30
CA ASP A 10 10.12 18.36 44.72
C ASP A 10 10.99 17.39 45.54
N VAL A 11 11.82 17.97 46.41
CA VAL A 11 12.78 17.28 47.30
C VAL A 11 12.10 16.42 48.38
N GLN A 12 10.76 16.47 48.51
CA GLN A 12 10.00 15.57 49.40
C GLN A 12 9.55 14.26 48.75
N ILE A 13 9.58 14.16 47.42
CA ILE A 13 9.25 12.93 46.65
C ILE A 13 10.48 12.37 45.93
N ASP A 14 11.45 13.21 45.58
CA ASP A 14 12.76 12.79 45.09
C ASP A 14 13.69 12.48 46.28
N VAL A 15 13.46 11.32 46.91
CA VAL A 15 14.17 10.91 48.11
C VAL A 15 15.65 10.71 47.76
N ASN A 16 16.54 11.49 48.39
CA ASN A 16 17.97 11.21 48.44
C ASN A 16 18.25 9.99 49.33
N THR A 17 17.76 8.82 48.89
CA THR A 17 17.90 7.53 49.56
C THR A 17 18.96 6.71 48.86
N THR A 18 19.79 6.01 49.64
CA THR A 18 20.74 5.03 49.10
C THR A 18 20.05 3.74 48.66
N ASN A 19 18.73 3.65 48.79
CA ASN A 19 17.95 2.50 48.35
C ASN A 19 17.48 2.71 46.90
N ASN A 20 18.12 2.00 45.98
CA ASN A 20 17.81 2.03 44.55
C ASN A 20 16.38 1.56 44.22
N ASP A 21 15.70 0.91 45.18
CA ASP A 21 14.31 0.44 45.04
C ASP A 21 13.27 1.57 45.18
N LEU A 22 13.70 2.80 45.52
CA LEU A 22 12.83 3.97 45.70
C LEU A 22 12.98 5.02 44.58
N CYS A 23 13.84 4.77 43.58
CA CYS A 23 14.01 5.69 42.46
C CYS A 23 12.88 5.54 41.45
N GLU A 24 12.29 6.66 41.04
CA GLU A 24 11.29 6.73 39.98
C GLU A 24 11.96 7.04 38.64
N TYR A 25 11.79 6.15 37.68
CA TYR A 25 12.23 6.31 36.30
C TYR A 25 10.99 6.48 35.43
N TYR A 26 10.85 7.68 34.87
CA TYR A 26 9.72 8.06 34.03
C TYR A 26 9.98 7.62 32.59
N GLY A 27 8.97 7.00 31.99
CA GLY A 27 9.00 6.59 30.58
C GLY A 27 7.85 5.64 30.26
N CYS A 28 7.81 5.12 29.03
CA CYS A 28 6.74 4.22 28.64
C CYS A 28 6.92 2.83 29.26
N THR A 29 5.97 2.40 30.09
CA THR A 29 6.04 1.13 30.83
C THR A 29 5.35 -0.06 30.13
N TYR A 30 4.73 0.18 28.97
CA TYR A 30 3.98 -0.86 28.25
C TYR A 30 4.86 -1.51 27.15
N PRO A 31 5.15 -2.82 27.24
CA PRO A 31 6.06 -3.50 26.30
C PRO A 31 5.60 -3.54 24.84
N GLU A 32 4.30 -3.36 24.58
CA GLU A 32 3.69 -3.38 23.25
C GLU A 32 3.77 -2.00 22.54
N MET A 33 4.39 -1.00 23.17
CA MET A 33 4.50 0.36 22.63
C MET A 33 5.85 0.58 21.95
N PHE A 34 5.86 1.47 20.95
CA PHE A 34 7.02 1.75 20.10
C PHE A 34 8.23 2.29 20.88
N ASN A 35 7.98 3.05 21.95
CA ASN A 35 9.00 3.67 22.79
C ASN A 35 9.06 3.07 24.21
N TYR A 36 8.75 1.77 24.36
CA TYR A 36 8.90 1.07 25.64
C TYR A 36 10.30 1.26 26.24
N ASP A 37 10.35 1.63 27.52
CA ASP A 37 11.58 1.73 28.30
C ASP A 37 11.56 0.70 29.43
N SER A 38 12.46 -0.29 29.35
CA SER A 38 12.60 -1.33 30.37
C SER A 38 13.12 -0.85 31.72
N LEU A 39 13.66 0.36 31.79
CA LEU A 39 14.12 0.98 33.03
C LEU A 39 13.04 1.82 33.69
N ALA A 40 12.00 2.21 32.95
CA ALA A 40 10.88 2.98 33.48
C ALA A 40 10.03 2.13 34.43
N ASN A 41 9.69 2.70 35.58
CA ASN A 41 8.78 2.10 36.56
C ASN A 41 7.56 2.99 36.85
N VAL A 42 7.53 4.21 36.30
CA VAL A 42 6.38 5.13 36.34
C VAL A 42 6.06 5.55 34.91
N ASP A 43 4.81 5.33 34.49
CA ASP A 43 4.33 5.78 33.19
C ASP A 43 4.20 7.31 33.18
N ASP A 44 4.82 7.96 32.19
CA ASP A 44 4.77 9.41 32.01
C ASP A 44 3.72 9.86 30.98
N GLY A 45 2.99 8.90 30.40
CA GLY A 45 1.96 9.15 29.39
C GLY A 45 2.53 9.48 27.99
N THR A 46 3.83 9.29 27.76
CA THR A 46 4.48 9.53 26.46
C THR A 46 4.48 8.32 25.52
N CYS A 47 3.83 7.22 25.90
CA CYS A 47 3.77 6.01 25.09
C CYS A 47 3.20 6.25 23.68
N ILE A 48 3.90 5.71 22.69
CA ILE A 48 3.56 5.78 21.27
C ILE A 48 3.08 4.38 20.83
N PRO A 49 1.86 4.23 20.29
CA PRO A 49 1.40 2.94 19.79
C PRO A 49 2.23 2.48 18.59
N VAL A 50 2.46 1.18 18.48
CA VAL A 50 3.06 0.58 17.29
C VAL A 50 2.06 0.68 16.14
N VAL A 51 2.50 1.29 15.04
CA VAL A 51 1.76 1.39 13.78
C VAL A 51 2.59 0.72 12.69
N ILE A 52 2.12 -0.45 12.26
CA ILE A 52 2.75 -1.23 11.19
C ILE A 52 2.21 -0.74 9.85
N GLY A 53 3.10 -0.59 8.85
CA GLY A 53 2.68 -0.29 7.49
C GLY A 53 3.84 -0.07 6.53
N CYS A 54 3.49 0.26 5.29
CA CYS A 54 4.45 0.60 4.27
C CYS A 54 5.05 1.99 4.53
N MET A 55 6.37 2.04 4.70
CA MET A 55 7.15 3.26 4.91
C MET A 55 8.06 3.59 3.72
N ASP A 56 7.92 2.87 2.60
CA ASP A 56 8.71 3.11 1.40
C ASP A 56 8.19 4.36 0.66
N ASP A 57 9.01 5.40 0.63
CA ASP A 57 8.77 6.66 -0.09
C ASP A 57 9.55 6.74 -1.42
N SER A 58 10.40 5.75 -1.71
CA SER A 58 11.35 5.77 -2.82
C SER A 58 10.70 5.42 -4.17
N THR A 59 9.66 4.58 -4.12
CA THR A 59 8.70 4.36 -5.21
C THR A 59 7.33 4.55 -4.58
N PRO A 60 6.39 5.31 -5.19
CA PRO A 60 5.11 5.63 -4.54
C PRO A 60 4.30 4.34 -4.35
N ALA A 61 4.50 3.70 -3.19
CA ALA A 61 3.73 2.56 -2.76
C ALA A 61 2.28 3.02 -2.58
N CYS A 62 1.36 2.27 -3.15
CA CYS A 62 -0.05 2.62 -3.19
C CYS A 62 -0.71 2.63 -1.81
N ASN A 63 -0.09 1.95 -0.84
CA ASN A 63 -0.54 1.90 0.54
C ASN A 63 0.47 2.53 1.52
N PHE A 64 1.26 3.50 1.06
CA PHE A 64 2.17 4.25 1.94
C PHE A 64 1.41 4.87 3.12
N ASN A 65 1.93 4.63 4.34
CA ASN A 65 1.35 5.14 5.58
C ASN A 65 2.36 6.04 6.32
N SER A 66 2.14 7.35 6.23
CA SER A 66 2.98 8.36 6.92
C SER A 66 2.96 8.28 8.46
N LEU A 67 2.00 7.57 9.05
CA LEU A 67 1.90 7.37 10.50
C LEU A 67 2.54 6.05 10.95
N ALA A 68 2.98 5.19 10.02
CA ALA A 68 3.68 3.97 10.38
C ALA A 68 5.03 4.32 11.03
N ASN A 69 5.29 3.71 12.18
CA ASN A 69 6.56 3.82 12.90
C ASN A 69 7.33 2.50 12.90
N THR A 70 6.70 1.42 12.43
CA THR A 70 7.29 0.09 12.34
C THR A 70 7.21 -0.39 10.90
N PRO A 71 8.36 -0.58 10.21
CA PRO A 71 8.35 -0.93 8.81
C PRO A 71 7.92 -2.37 8.60
N ASP A 72 7.01 -2.58 7.66
CA ASP A 72 6.72 -3.89 7.09
C ASP A 72 6.92 -3.83 5.58
N SER A 73 8.11 -4.25 5.13
CA SER A 73 8.47 -4.26 3.71
C SER A 73 7.62 -5.22 2.87
N THR A 74 6.97 -6.20 3.49
CA THR A 74 6.05 -7.12 2.80
C THR A 74 4.65 -6.56 2.66
N SER A 75 4.32 -5.50 3.41
CA SER A 75 3.04 -4.81 3.30
C SER A 75 2.98 -3.86 2.11
N CYS A 76 4.11 -3.40 1.56
CA CYS A 76 4.11 -2.40 0.49
C CYS A 76 3.53 -2.94 -0.82
N GLU A 77 2.48 -2.28 -1.31
CA GLU A 77 1.87 -2.55 -2.61
C GLU A 77 2.33 -1.50 -3.61
N TYR A 78 2.83 -1.94 -4.76
CA TYR A 78 3.33 -1.06 -5.81
C TYR A 78 2.45 -1.19 -7.06
N PRO A 79 2.31 -0.11 -7.84
CA PRO A 79 1.57 -0.20 -9.08
C PRO A 79 2.30 -1.10 -10.08
N THR A 80 1.54 -1.69 -11.01
CA THR A 80 2.11 -2.42 -12.14
C THR A 80 2.91 -1.48 -13.04
N VAL A 81 3.87 -2.05 -13.79
CA VAL A 81 4.66 -1.28 -14.77
C VAL A 81 3.73 -0.54 -15.72
N ASN A 82 3.97 0.77 -15.95
CA ASN A 82 3.17 1.70 -16.77
C ASN A 82 1.83 2.14 -16.17
N TYR A 83 1.45 1.68 -14.99
CA TYR A 83 0.23 2.12 -14.31
C TYR A 83 0.56 2.91 -13.04
N ASN A 84 -0.40 3.71 -12.58
CA ASN A 84 -0.37 4.33 -11.26
C ASN A 84 -1.20 3.53 -10.24
N CYS A 85 -1.26 4.02 -9.00
CA CYS A 85 -1.96 3.34 -7.91
C CYS A 85 -3.49 3.30 -8.02
N ASP A 86 -4.07 4.15 -8.86
CA ASP A 86 -5.49 4.12 -9.19
C ASP A 86 -5.79 3.11 -10.32
N GLY A 87 -4.76 2.45 -10.86
CA GLY A 87 -4.86 1.56 -12.01
C GLY A 87 -4.96 2.31 -13.34
N ASN A 88 -4.67 3.61 -13.37
CA ASN A 88 -4.66 4.39 -14.60
C ASN A 88 -3.31 4.25 -15.30
N CYS A 89 -3.34 4.23 -16.62
CA CYS A 89 -2.12 4.25 -17.39
C CYS A 89 -1.37 5.58 -17.24
N LEU A 90 -0.03 5.52 -17.19
CA LEU A 90 0.85 6.69 -17.15
C LEU A 90 1.00 7.37 -18.52
N ASN A 91 0.95 6.59 -19.60
CA ASN A 91 1.05 7.04 -20.99
C ASN A 91 -0.09 6.43 -21.82
N ASP A 92 -1.13 7.21 -22.04
CA ASP A 92 -2.32 6.83 -22.82
C ASP A 92 -2.67 8.00 -23.74
N SER A 93 -2.23 7.88 -24.99
CA SER A 93 -2.31 8.96 -25.97
C SER A 93 -3.72 9.20 -26.51
N ASP A 94 -4.58 8.17 -26.53
CA ASP A 94 -5.93 8.24 -27.12
C ASP A 94 -7.08 8.13 -26.09
N GLY A 95 -6.77 7.81 -24.84
CA GLY A 95 -7.68 7.84 -23.70
C GLY A 95 -8.58 6.61 -23.56
N ASP A 96 -8.21 5.48 -24.17
CA ASP A 96 -9.01 4.24 -24.14
C ASP A 96 -8.70 3.32 -22.93
N SER A 97 -7.83 3.77 -22.02
CA SER A 97 -7.36 3.05 -20.82
C SER A 97 -6.45 1.86 -21.10
N VAL A 98 -5.91 1.73 -22.31
CA VAL A 98 -4.78 0.87 -22.63
C VAL A 98 -3.50 1.72 -22.66
N CYS A 99 -2.40 1.20 -22.13
CA CYS A 99 -1.13 1.92 -22.17
C CYS A 99 -0.45 1.84 -23.54
N ASP A 100 0.13 2.96 -24.00
CA ASP A 100 0.89 3.07 -25.25
C ASP A 100 1.96 1.97 -25.36
N GLU A 101 2.62 1.61 -24.26
CA GLU A 101 3.64 0.54 -24.22
C GLU A 101 3.07 -0.87 -24.40
N GLU A 102 1.77 -1.06 -24.15
CA GLU A 102 1.03 -2.32 -24.31
C GLU A 102 0.25 -2.38 -25.62
N GLU A 103 0.30 -1.30 -26.42
CA GLU A 103 -0.34 -1.24 -27.72
C GLU A 103 0.46 -1.93 -28.84
N VAL A 104 -0.27 -2.34 -29.89
CA VAL A 104 0.35 -2.88 -31.10
C VAL A 104 1.05 -1.74 -31.86
N PRO A 105 2.32 -1.89 -32.26
CA PRO A 105 3.02 -0.87 -33.03
C PRO A 105 2.24 -0.49 -34.31
N GLY A 106 1.93 0.80 -34.46
CA GLY A 106 1.10 1.33 -35.56
C GLY A 106 -0.38 1.52 -35.22
N CYS A 107 -0.81 1.21 -33.99
CA CYS A 107 -2.12 1.56 -33.43
C CYS A 107 -2.06 2.72 -32.42
N ILE A 108 -0.88 3.32 -32.22
CA ILE A 108 -0.55 4.35 -31.22
C ILE A 108 -1.07 5.76 -31.50
N ASP A 109 -1.75 5.94 -32.63
CA ASP A 109 -2.37 7.20 -33.01
C ASP A 109 -3.49 6.89 -34.00
N ILE A 110 -4.56 7.69 -33.94
CA ILE A 110 -5.76 7.70 -34.79
C ILE A 110 -6.91 6.86 -34.22
N LEU A 111 -7.70 7.43 -33.30
CA LEU A 111 -9.18 7.51 -33.36
C LEU A 111 -9.97 6.23 -33.77
N LEU A 112 -9.49 4.98 -33.54
CA LEU A 112 -10.07 3.76 -34.16
C LEU A 112 -10.05 2.46 -33.33
N VAL A 113 -9.47 2.37 -32.13
CA VAL A 113 -9.30 1.07 -31.44
C VAL A 113 -10.61 0.50 -30.85
N ILE A 114 -11.68 1.30 -30.77
CA ILE A 114 -13.03 0.88 -30.33
C ILE A 114 -13.67 -0.24 -31.21
N MET A 115 -13.02 -0.71 -32.28
CA MET A 115 -13.59 -1.69 -33.23
C MET A 115 -12.95 -3.09 -33.24
N MET A 116 -11.92 -3.39 -32.45
CA MET A 116 -11.18 -4.66 -32.58
C MET A 116 -11.45 -5.78 -31.55
N ARG A 117 -12.52 -5.76 -30.74
CA ARG A 117 -13.02 -7.02 -30.13
C ARG A 117 -14.54 -7.19 -30.25
N PRO A 118 -14.95 -7.97 -31.27
CA PRO A 118 -15.60 -9.26 -30.96
C PRO A 118 -15.05 -10.46 -31.75
N LEU A 119 -13.84 -10.43 -32.32
CA LEU A 119 -13.32 -11.53 -33.14
C LEU A 119 -12.35 -12.51 -32.45
N GLN A 120 -11.81 -12.21 -31.27
CA GLN A 120 -10.82 -13.09 -30.62
C GLN A 120 -11.26 -13.79 -29.32
N MET A 121 -12.50 -13.60 -28.87
CA MET A 121 -13.02 -14.29 -27.66
C MET A 121 -14.24 -15.19 -27.89
N MET A 122 -14.77 -15.31 -29.10
CA MET A 122 -15.79 -16.32 -29.40
C MET A 122 -15.18 -17.51 -30.13
N MET A 123 -15.27 -18.67 -29.48
CA MET A 123 -15.17 -20.03 -30.03
C MET A 123 -13.79 -20.71 -29.97
N ALA A 124 -13.25 -20.79 -28.75
CA ALA A 124 -12.86 -22.11 -28.26
C ALA A 124 -14.10 -23.03 -28.30
N HIS A 125 -14.03 -24.10 -29.12
CA HIS A 125 -14.95 -25.24 -29.20
C HIS A 125 -16.48 -25.01 -29.31
N VAL A 126 -16.98 -24.69 -30.52
CA VAL A 126 -18.26 -25.27 -31.01
C VAL A 126 -18.17 -25.60 -32.51
N ASN A 127 -17.98 -26.90 -32.79
CA ASN A 127 -18.31 -27.62 -34.04
C ASN A 127 -17.78 -27.12 -35.40
N MET A 128 -16.63 -27.71 -35.75
CA MET A 128 -16.01 -27.91 -37.05
C MET A 128 -16.91 -28.61 -38.11
N LEU A 129 -18.17 -28.17 -38.31
CA LEU A 129 -19.09 -28.83 -39.26
C LEU A 129 -19.93 -27.89 -40.16
N LYS A 130 -19.97 -26.57 -39.91
CA LYS A 130 -20.79 -25.63 -40.73
C LYS A 130 -20.07 -25.03 -41.94
N ILE A 131 -18.75 -25.15 -42.03
CA ILE A 131 -17.96 -24.59 -43.15
C ILE A 131 -18.06 -25.46 -44.43
N ILE A 132 -18.46 -26.73 -44.31
CA ILE A 132 -18.54 -27.65 -45.47
C ILE A 132 -19.77 -27.39 -46.38
N MET A 133 -20.86 -26.83 -45.87
CA MET A 133 -22.08 -26.64 -46.67
C MET A 133 -22.07 -25.41 -47.60
N ILE A 134 -21.22 -24.41 -47.33
CA ILE A 134 -21.19 -23.18 -48.14
C ILE A 134 -20.32 -23.36 -49.38
N VAL A 135 -19.36 -24.28 -49.37
CA VAL A 135 -18.45 -24.51 -50.50
C VAL A 135 -19.08 -25.36 -51.63
N MET A 136 -20.16 -26.13 -51.36
CA MET A 136 -20.80 -26.97 -52.39
C MET A 136 -21.87 -26.27 -53.26
N VAL A 137 -22.21 -25.00 -53.01
CA VAL A 137 -23.23 -24.26 -53.80
C VAL A 137 -22.60 -23.34 -54.86
N ILE A 138 -21.26 -23.25 -54.92
CA ILE A 138 -20.54 -22.35 -55.85
C ILE A 138 -19.90 -23.13 -57.02
N VAL A 139 -20.09 -24.46 -57.11
CA VAL A 139 -19.65 -25.26 -58.27
C VAL A 139 -20.75 -26.22 -58.72
N PHE A 140 -21.78 -25.67 -59.38
CA PHE A 140 -22.57 -26.31 -60.45
C PHE A 140 -23.24 -25.22 -61.29
#